data_AF-A0A935PKX3-F1
#
_entry.id   AF-A0A935PKX3-F1
#
_cell.length_a   1.000
_cell.length_b   1.000
_cell.length_c   1.000
_cell.angle_alpha   90.00
_cell.angle_beta   90.00
_cell.angle_gamma   90.00
#
_symmetry.space_group_name_H-M   'P 1'
#
loop_
_entity.id
_entity.type
_entity.pdbx_description
1 polymer ?
#
loop_
_entity_poly.entity_id
_entity_poly.type
_entity_poly.pdbx_seq_one_letter_code
_entity_poly.pdbx_strand_id
1 'polypeptide(L)'
;MTRASIRSLAVVAAVDPDDPLLAIASPAQTMVAGSTWPADEAVLLPAFAQLRTRHPAARLVLVPHEPTTEHLDRIDGDAARLGRHRPGPAQPIAQGARRPSW
;
A
#
# COMPACT_ATOMS: atom_id res chain seq x y z
N MET A 1 8.53 -16.71 -27.21
CA MET A 1 8.18 -16.59 -25.78
C MET A 1 7.76 -15.16 -25.50
N THR A 2 6.47 -14.87 -25.50
CA THR A 2 5.94 -13.51 -25.40
C THR A 2 5.94 -13.07 -23.94
N ARG A 3 6.80 -12.11 -23.59
CA ARG A 3 6.77 -11.45 -22.28
C ARG A 3 5.38 -10.83 -22.11
N ALA A 4 4.61 -11.29 -21.14
CA ALA A 4 3.42 -10.58 -20.69
C ALA A 4 3.86 -9.18 -20.26
N SER A 5 3.57 -8.19 -21.10
CA SER A 5 3.83 -6.78 -20.78
C SER A 5 2.81 -6.39 -19.72
N ILE A 6 3.25 -6.36 -18.47
CA ILE A 6 2.44 -5.90 -17.34
C ILE A 6 2.18 -4.40 -17.57
N ARG A 7 0.96 -4.05 -17.96
CA ARG A 7 0.52 -2.65 -18.21
C ARG A 7 0.73 -1.72 -17.00
N SER A 8 1.01 -2.25 -15.82
CA SER A 8 1.29 -1.48 -14.60
C SER A 8 2.56 -0.61 -14.68
N LEU A 9 3.58 -1.00 -15.47
CA LEU A 9 4.82 -0.20 -15.59
C LEU A 9 4.62 1.12 -16.36
N ALA A 10 3.71 1.13 -17.34
CA ALA A 10 3.44 2.33 -18.14
C ALA A 10 2.69 3.42 -17.35
N VAL A 11 1.83 3.02 -16.41
CA VAL A 11 1.08 3.96 -15.56
C VAL A 11 2.01 4.67 -14.58
N VAL A 12 2.95 3.95 -13.94
CA VAL A 12 3.91 4.56 -13.00
C VAL A 12 4.83 5.57 -13.69
N ALA A 13 5.25 5.31 -14.92
CA ALA A 13 6.11 6.23 -15.68
C ALA A 13 5.37 7.50 -16.16
N ALA A 14 4.03 7.49 -16.16
CA ALA A 14 3.19 8.63 -16.56
C ALA A 14 2.70 9.45 -15.35
N VAL A 15 3.01 9.02 -14.12
CA VAL A 15 2.74 9.79 -12.91
C VAL A 15 3.69 10.99 -12.88
N ASP A 16 3.15 12.17 -12.57
CA ASP A 16 3.94 13.39 -12.38
C ASP A 16 5.08 13.10 -11.37
N PRO A 17 6.35 13.41 -11.68
CA PRO A 17 7.47 13.20 -10.76
C PRO A 17 7.28 13.82 -9.37
N ASP A 18 6.48 14.88 -9.28
CA ASP A 18 6.14 15.58 -8.04
C ASP A 18 4.83 15.07 -7.41
N ASP A 19 4.20 14.03 -7.96
CA ASP A 19 3.00 13.41 -7.39
C ASP A 19 3.30 12.85 -6.00
N PRO A 20 2.51 13.21 -4.97
CA PRO A 20 2.67 12.68 -3.61
C PRO A 20 2.67 11.14 -3.53
N LEU A 21 2.06 10.44 -4.48
CA LEU A 21 2.09 8.98 -4.58
C LEU A 21 3.50 8.44 -4.90
N LEU A 22 4.36 9.23 -5.56
CA LEU A 22 5.76 8.86 -5.78
C LEU A 22 6.63 9.01 -4.53
N ALA A 23 6.20 9.79 -3.52
CA ALA A 23 6.85 9.76 -2.20
C ALA A 23 6.71 8.39 -1.50
N ILE A 24 5.78 7.55 -1.96
CA ILE A 24 5.65 6.16 -1.53
C ILE A 24 6.68 5.26 -2.24
N ALA A 25 7.12 5.63 -3.44
CA ALA A 25 8.18 4.98 -4.21
C ALA A 25 9.57 5.31 -3.62
N SER A 26 9.84 4.77 -2.44
CA SER A 26 11.18 4.80 -1.84
C SER A 26 12.09 3.78 -2.54
N PRO A 27 13.43 3.96 -2.54
CA PRO A 27 14.37 2.87 -2.86
C PRO A 27 14.24 1.68 -1.91
N ALA A 28 13.55 1.84 -0.78
CA ALA A 28 13.17 0.73 0.07
C ALA A 28 12.08 -0.14 -0.58
N GLN A 29 12.28 -1.46 -0.52
CA GLN A 29 11.35 -2.45 -1.06
C GLN A 29 9.94 -2.22 -0.48
N THR A 30 9.01 -1.88 -1.38
CA THR A 30 7.61 -1.60 -1.04
C THR A 30 6.74 -2.74 -1.55
N MET A 31 6.00 -3.39 -0.65
CA MET A 31 4.99 -4.37 -1.00
C MET A 31 3.63 -3.68 -1.08
N VAL A 32 2.89 -3.93 -2.15
CA VAL A 32 1.53 -3.40 -2.34
C VAL A 32 0.57 -4.58 -2.37
N ALA A 33 -0.37 -4.61 -1.42
CA ALA A 33 -1.44 -5.59 -1.35
C ALA A 33 -2.77 -4.88 -1.60
N GLY A 34 -3.30 -5.07 -2.81
CA GLY A 34 -4.57 -4.46 -3.23
C GLY A 34 -5.75 -5.42 -3.09
N SER A 35 -6.93 -4.86 -2.84
CA SER A 35 -8.20 -5.58 -2.73
C SER A 35 -8.23 -6.65 -1.65
N THR A 36 -7.60 -6.37 -0.50
CA THR A 36 -7.53 -7.34 0.62
C THR A 36 -8.83 -7.45 1.39
N TRP A 37 -9.10 -8.64 1.91
CA TRP A 37 -10.14 -8.91 2.90
C TRP A 37 -9.53 -9.13 4.29
N PRO A 38 -10.32 -9.12 5.38
CA PRO A 38 -9.82 -9.34 6.73
C PRO A 38 -8.95 -10.61 6.89
N ALA A 39 -9.28 -11.69 6.16
CA ALA A 39 -8.50 -12.92 6.16
C ALA A 39 -7.10 -12.76 5.56
N ASP A 40 -6.96 -11.94 4.51
CA ASP A 40 -5.66 -11.65 3.89
C ASP A 40 -4.80 -10.83 4.86
N GLU A 41 -5.39 -9.83 5.50
CA GLU A 41 -4.73 -8.90 6.42
C GLU A 41 -4.17 -9.61 7.66
N ALA A 42 -4.94 -10.58 8.18
CA ALA A 42 -4.53 -11.42 9.30
C ALA A 42 -3.26 -12.23 9.02
N VAL A 43 -2.94 -12.50 7.75
CA VAL A 43 -1.72 -13.19 7.32
C VAL A 43 -0.63 -12.17 6.94
N LEU A 44 -1.00 -11.14 6.17
CA LEU A 44 -0.07 -10.15 5.61
C LEU A 44 0.61 -9.32 6.70
N LEU A 45 -0.13 -8.83 7.69
CA LEU A 45 0.41 -7.98 8.75
C LEU A 45 1.52 -8.69 9.57
N PRO A 46 1.31 -9.89 10.15
CA PRO A 46 2.37 -10.57 10.89
C PRO A 46 3.54 -11.01 10.00
N ALA A 47 3.27 -11.47 8.76
CA ALA A 47 4.33 -11.83 7.82
C ALA A 47 5.21 -10.62 7.47
N PHE A 48 4.60 -9.46 7.25
CA PHE A 48 5.31 -8.22 6.98
C PHE A 48 6.08 -7.70 8.20
N ALA A 49 5.53 -7.83 9.41
CA ALA A 49 6.24 -7.53 10.65
C ALA A 49 7.52 -8.38 10.79
N GLN A 50 7.45 -9.67 10.45
CA GLN A 50 8.63 -10.54 10.42
C GLN A 50 9.62 -10.13 9.32
N LEU A 51 9.15 -9.78 8.12
CA LEU A 51 10.01 -9.27 7.04
C LEU A 51 10.81 -8.05 7.49
N ARG A 52 10.17 -7.12 8.21
CA ARG A 52 10.81 -5.89 8.71
C ARG A 52 11.90 -6.11 9.74
N THR A 53 11.98 -7.29 10.37
CA THR A 53 13.13 -7.64 11.22
C THR A 53 14.43 -7.78 10.40
N ARG A 54 14.32 -8.17 9.14
CA ARG A 54 15.44 -8.35 8.19
C ARG A 54 15.60 -7.15 7.26
N HIS A 55 14.50 -6.47 6.95
CA HIS A 55 14.46 -5.30 6.07
C HIS A 55 13.76 -4.12 6.79
N PRO A 56 14.44 -3.41 7.70
CA PRO A 56 13.79 -2.40 8.57
C PRO A 56 13.11 -1.26 7.81
N ALA A 57 13.62 -0.94 6.63
CA ALA A 57 13.11 0.11 5.75
C ALA A 57 11.94 -0.34 4.86
N ALA A 58 11.62 -1.65 4.78
CA ALA A 58 10.54 -2.15 3.95
C ALA A 58 9.20 -1.49 4.33
N ARG A 59 8.37 -1.25 3.30
CA ARG A 59 7.05 -0.61 3.44
C ARG A 59 5.94 -1.54 2.94
N LEU A 60 4.78 -1.46 3.56
CA LEU A 60 3.55 -2.13 3.10
C LEU A 60 2.51 -1.05 2.81
N VAL A 61 1.97 -1.08 1.60
CA VAL A 61 0.75 -0.37 1.23
C VAL A 61 -0.36 -1.40 1.18
N LEU A 62 -1.35 -1.25 2.06
CA LEU A 62 -2.49 -2.14 2.16
C LEU A 62 -3.74 -1.40 1.68
N VAL A 63 -4.48 -1.97 0.74
CA VAL A 63 -5.69 -1.38 0.17
C VAL A 63 -6.84 -2.37 0.36
N PRO A 64 -7.62 -2.24 1.44
CA PRO A 64 -8.73 -3.15 1.72
C PRO A 64 -9.84 -3.01 0.68
N HIS A 65 -10.58 -4.09 0.46
CA HIS A 65 -11.76 -4.11 -0.41
C HIS A 65 -12.85 -3.16 0.11
N GLU A 66 -12.93 -3.01 1.44
CA GLU A 66 -13.91 -2.16 2.13
C GLU A 66 -13.18 -1.18 3.08
N PRO A 67 -12.83 0.03 2.63
CA PRO A 67 -12.11 1.02 3.44
C PRO A 67 -13.06 1.78 4.38
N THR A 68 -13.85 1.05 5.18
CA THR A 68 -14.70 1.65 6.23
C THR A 68 -13.84 2.10 7.42
N THR A 69 -14.31 3.09 8.18
CA THR A 69 -13.59 3.57 9.38
C THR A 69 -13.31 2.43 10.37
N GLU A 70 -14.30 1.57 10.64
CA GLU A 70 -14.14 0.42 11.53
C GLU A 70 -13.07 -0.57 11.03
N HIS A 71 -13.06 -0.84 9.72
CA HIS A 71 -12.06 -1.74 9.13
C HIS A 71 -10.65 -1.13 9.24
N LEU A 72 -10.50 0.16 8.92
CA LEU A 72 -9.21 0.85 9.00
C LEU A 72 -8.70 0.92 10.46
N ASP A 73 -9.57 1.22 11.42
CA ASP A 73 -9.24 1.26 12.84
C ASP A 73 -8.75 -0.11 13.35
N ARG A 74 -9.38 -1.21 12.87
CA ARG A 74 -8.92 -2.58 13.18
C ARG A 74 -7.53 -2.84 12.60
N ILE A 75 -7.28 -2.50 11.33
CA ILE A 75 -5.97 -2.64 10.68
C ILE A 75 -4.91 -1.86 11.46
N ASP A 76 -5.19 -0.60 11.82
CA ASP A 76 -4.25 0.24 12.57
C ASP A 76 -3.95 -0.34 13.95
N GLY A 77 -4.98 -0.87 14.63
CA GLY A 77 -4.82 -1.57 15.91
C GLY A 77 -3.96 -2.83 15.82
N ASP A 78 -4.17 -3.66 14.79
CA ASP A 78 -3.36 -4.85 14.51
C ASP A 78 -1.91 -4.47 14.19
N ALA A 79 -1.70 -3.45 13.36
CA ALA A 79 -0.37 -2.98 12.98
C ALA A 79 0.41 -2.37 14.17
N ALA A 80 -0.29 -1.65 15.06
CA ALA A 80 0.30 -1.11 16.28
C ALA A 80 0.77 -2.22 17.24
N ARG A 81 -0.03 -3.30 17.40
CA ARG A 81 0.33 -4.47 18.22
C ARG A 81 1.58 -5.19 17.73
N LEU A 82 1.85 -5.14 16.43
CA LEU A 82 3.03 -5.75 15.80
C LEU A 82 4.28 -4.86 15.87
N GLY A 83 4.19 -3.69 16.53
CA GLY A 83 5.34 -2.98 17.08
C GLY A 83 6.05 -2.01 16.13
N ARG A 84 5.48 -1.65 14.97
CA ARG A 84 6.08 -0.61 14.11
C ARG A 84 5.07 0.10 13.21
N HIS A 85 4.34 1.06 13.76
CA HIS A 85 3.68 2.09 12.97
C HIS A 85 4.27 3.46 13.31
N ARG A 86 4.90 4.12 12.35
CA ARG A 86 4.75 5.57 12.23
C ARG A 86 3.68 5.71 11.16
N PRO A 87 2.41 5.96 11.51
CA PRO A 87 1.42 6.27 10.50
C PRO A 87 1.97 7.48 9.73
N GLY A 88 2.24 7.30 8.43
CA GLY A 88 2.15 8.43 7.52
C GLY A 88 0.70 8.90 7.59
N PRO A 89 0.42 10.21 7.42
CA PRO A 89 -0.96 10.67 7.47
C PRO A 89 -1.79 9.80 6.52
N ALA A 90 -2.81 9.14 7.05
CA ALA A 90 -3.86 8.54 6.26
C ALA A 90 -4.53 9.71 5.54
N GLN A 91 -3.99 10.08 4.38
CA GLN A 91 -4.66 11.02 3.53
C GLN A 91 -5.77 10.23 2.85
N PRO A 92 -7.04 10.62 3.01
CA PRO A 92 -8.03 10.25 2.02
C PRO A 92 -7.42 10.69 0.69
N ILE A 93 -7.12 9.74 -0.20
CA ILE A 93 -6.94 10.08 -1.60
C ILE A 93 -8.24 10.79 -1.99
N ALA A 94 -8.16 12.12 -2.08
CA ALA A 94 -9.32 12.95 -2.34
C ALA A 94 -10.05 12.33 -3.54
N GLN A 95 -11.33 12.02 -3.37
CA GLN A 95 -12.21 11.62 -4.46
C GLN A 95 -12.32 12.83 -5.41
N GLY A 96 -11.33 12.99 -6.29
CA GLY A 96 -11.13 14.20 -7.05
C GLY A 96 -10.07 14.12 -8.14
N ALA A 97 -9.35 12.99 -8.27
CA ALA A 97 -8.62 12.71 -9.50
C ALA A 97 -9.64 12.53 -10.63
N ARG A 98 -9.80 13.58 -11.45
CA ARG A 98 -10.59 13.55 -12.67
C ARG A 98 -10.27 12.26 -13.42
N ARG A 99 -11.32 11.46 -13.67
CA ARG A 99 -11.24 10.27 -14.52
C ARG A 99 -10.58 10.67 -15.85
N PRO A 100 -9.48 10.02 -16.26
CA PRO A 100 -9.03 10.13 -17.64
C PRO A 100 -10.18 9.66 -18.54
N SER A 101 -10.53 10.47 -19.54
CA SER A 101 -11.52 10.13 -20.55
C SER A 101 -10.89 9.21 -21.59
N TRP A 102 -10.64 7.95 -21.25
CA TRP A 102 -10.27 6.90 -22.20
C TRP A 102 -10.89 5.57 -21.79
#